data_AF-A0AAD2CNU7-F1
#
_entry.id   AF-A0AAD2CNU7-F1
#
_cell.length_a   1.000
_cell.length_b   1.000
_cell.length_c   1.000
_cell.angle_alpha   90.00
_cell.angle_beta   90.00
_cell.angle_gamma   90.00
#
_symmetry.space_group_name_H-M   'P 1'
#
loop_
_entity.id
_entity.type
_entity.pdbx_description
1 polymer ?
#
loop_
_entity_poly.entity_id
_entity_poly.type
_entity_poly.pdbx_seq_one_letter_code
_entity_poly.pdbx_strand_id
1 'polypeptide(L)'
;MTVSSNAALSHLKAIKPNDGWSIKRDKNGLRLYRRNVALTDNSFVDIHYCLENKVVVGLLTKAATTCQVLVTQTGQPTSSVRRFVSCKDTYDPNDNSNNNNDNDNNNISPATITTSNNTADRFTQHRRVHQSSNTTSANHNTTLSPEDNQMILRYGVMVVLASIVLRAMSSSMVLVIYFVGLPLVYVYALQTCPPASTFDAKKELKRVLRGHHLPQGHPEKPKGFLAEMATRVAASVTTELATMPGYQVSMLPFGGAVILVDLVIPTANTQHYWLGAFGKWHYVYSRKYQSS
;
A
#
# COMPACT_ATOMS: atom_id res chain seq x y z
N MET A 1 -29.95 21.46 6.50
CA MET A 1 -29.93 19.98 6.39
C MET A 1 -31.15 19.47 7.19
N THR A 2 -31.75 18.34 6.86
CA THR A 2 -32.92 17.83 7.61
C THR A 2 -32.49 17.22 8.95
N VAL A 3 -33.38 17.16 9.94
CA VAL A 3 -33.09 16.54 11.26
C VAL A 3 -32.75 15.06 11.07
N SER A 4 -33.53 14.36 10.23
CA SER A 4 -33.29 12.97 9.85
C SER A 4 -31.89 12.75 9.25
N SER A 5 -31.45 13.62 8.32
CA SER A 5 -30.12 13.51 7.71
C SER A 5 -29.01 13.75 8.72
N ASN A 6 -29.19 14.70 9.65
CA ASN A 6 -28.22 14.95 10.72
C ASN A 6 -28.10 13.73 11.66
N ALA A 7 -29.23 13.11 12.03
CA ALA A 7 -29.24 11.89 12.84
C ALA A 7 -28.53 10.73 12.13
N ALA A 8 -28.79 10.53 10.84
CA ALA A 8 -28.11 9.53 10.03
C ALA A 8 -26.59 9.78 9.95
N LEU A 9 -26.17 11.03 9.75
CA LEU A 9 -24.76 11.40 9.71
C LEU A 9 -24.08 11.19 11.07
N SER A 10 -24.74 11.55 12.16
CA SER A 10 -24.26 11.32 13.52
C SER A 10 -24.04 9.83 13.79
N HIS A 11 -25.01 8.99 13.42
CA HIS A 11 -24.90 7.54 13.53
C HIS A 11 -23.71 6.97 12.74
N LEU A 12 -23.50 7.41 11.49
CA LEU A 12 -22.35 6.98 10.68
C LEU A 12 -21.01 7.36 11.28
N LYS A 13 -20.91 8.58 11.83
CA LYS A 13 -19.70 9.06 12.51
C LYS A 13 -19.45 8.30 13.83
N ALA A 14 -20.48 7.86 14.53
CA ALA A 14 -20.35 7.04 15.72
C ALA A 14 -19.77 5.65 15.41
N ILE A 15 -20.23 5.00 14.32
CA ILE A 15 -19.73 3.67 13.93
C ILE A 15 -18.32 3.75 13.35
N LYS A 16 -18.05 4.72 12.46
CA LYS A 16 -16.75 4.89 11.79
C LYS A 16 -16.33 6.37 11.78
N PRO A 17 -15.73 6.88 12.86
CA PRO A 17 -15.40 8.31 12.98
C PRO A 17 -14.38 8.77 11.92
N ASN A 18 -13.46 7.90 11.52
CA ASN A 18 -12.37 8.23 10.60
C ASN A 18 -12.72 8.03 9.12
N ASP A 19 -13.96 7.69 8.79
CA ASP A 19 -14.35 7.38 7.40
C ASP A 19 -14.74 8.60 6.56
N GLY A 20 -14.76 9.80 7.15
CA GLY A 20 -15.01 11.04 6.41
C GLY A 20 -16.41 11.10 5.79
N TRP A 21 -17.43 10.70 6.57
CA TRP A 21 -18.83 10.78 6.17
C TRP A 21 -19.30 12.24 6.05
N SER A 22 -20.01 12.55 4.98
CA SER A 22 -20.65 13.85 4.78
C SER A 22 -21.91 13.73 3.93
N ILE A 23 -22.88 14.62 4.17
CA ILE A 23 -24.10 14.75 3.36
C ILE A 23 -24.07 16.12 2.71
N LYS A 24 -24.28 16.17 1.39
CA LYS A 24 -24.38 17.43 0.64
C LYS A 24 -25.76 17.53 -0.01
N ARG A 25 -26.25 18.77 -0.10
CA ARG A 25 -27.47 19.10 -0.83
C ARG A 25 -27.08 19.52 -2.25
N ASP A 26 -27.55 18.76 -3.23
CA ASP A 26 -27.45 19.04 -4.65
C ASP A 26 -28.78 19.66 -5.14
N LYS A 27 -28.83 20.09 -6.40
CA LYS A 27 -30.06 20.66 -7.01
C LYS A 27 -31.26 19.70 -6.96
N ASN A 28 -30.99 18.40 -6.96
CA ASN A 28 -31.99 17.34 -7.09
C ASN A 28 -32.27 16.61 -5.75
N GLY A 29 -31.67 17.03 -4.64
CA GLY A 29 -31.87 16.38 -3.33
C GLY A 29 -30.60 16.30 -2.49
N LEU A 30 -30.53 15.30 -1.62
CA LEU A 30 -29.38 15.01 -0.76
C LEU A 30 -28.58 13.83 -1.29
N ARG A 31 -27.26 13.87 -1.10
CA ARG A 31 -26.35 12.78 -1.46
C ARG A 31 -25.36 12.51 -0.35
N LEU A 32 -25.13 11.21 -0.09
CA LEU A 32 -24.19 10.71 0.91
C LEU A 32 -22.81 10.49 0.30
N TYR A 33 -21.79 11.02 0.96
CA TYR A 33 -20.39 10.92 0.56
C TYR A 33 -19.56 10.24 1.66
N ARG A 34 -18.56 9.46 1.23
CA ARG A 34 -17.51 8.89 2.08
C ARG A 34 -16.15 9.34 1.54
N ARG A 35 -15.36 10.06 2.33
CA ARG A 35 -14.06 10.64 1.90
C ARG A 35 -14.16 11.43 0.59
N ASN A 36 -15.18 12.28 0.47
CA ASN A 36 -15.50 13.09 -0.71
C ASN A 36 -15.89 12.29 -1.98
N VAL A 37 -16.15 11.00 -1.88
CA VAL A 37 -16.68 10.17 -2.99
C VAL A 37 -18.15 9.86 -2.72
N ALA A 38 -19.02 10.14 -3.70
CA ALA A 38 -20.44 9.81 -3.61
C ALA A 38 -20.62 8.30 -3.52
N LEU A 39 -21.50 7.82 -2.62
CA LEU A 39 -21.80 6.39 -2.55
C LEU A 39 -22.65 5.90 -3.73
N THR A 40 -23.49 6.77 -4.28
CA THR A 40 -24.38 6.47 -5.41
C THR A 40 -24.50 7.70 -6.30
N ASP A 41 -24.80 7.48 -7.58
CA ASP A 41 -25.07 8.58 -8.53
C ASP A 41 -26.44 9.22 -8.34
N ASN A 42 -27.34 8.57 -7.60
CA ASN A 42 -28.67 9.10 -7.31
C ASN A 42 -28.61 10.21 -6.25
N SER A 43 -29.55 11.15 -6.33
CA SER A 43 -29.91 12.05 -5.23
C SER A 43 -31.20 11.56 -4.57
N PHE A 44 -31.32 11.80 -3.27
CA PHE A 44 -32.46 11.34 -2.46
C PHE A 44 -33.25 12.53 -1.93
N VAL A 45 -34.53 12.34 -1.67
CA VAL A 45 -35.36 13.34 -1.00
C VAL A 45 -34.80 13.66 0.38
N ASP A 46 -34.41 12.61 1.10
CA ASP A 46 -33.80 12.68 2.42
C ASP A 46 -32.86 11.49 2.65
N ILE A 47 -32.01 11.57 3.66
CA ILE A 47 -31.22 10.45 4.17
C ILE A 47 -31.69 10.19 5.60
N HIS A 48 -31.98 8.93 5.90
CA HIS A 48 -32.57 8.53 7.17
C HIS A 48 -31.87 7.31 7.75
N TYR A 49 -31.80 7.25 9.08
CA TYR A 49 -31.35 6.06 9.79
C TYR A 49 -32.57 5.23 10.20
N CYS A 50 -32.80 4.12 9.51
CA CYS A 50 -33.90 3.21 9.81
C CYS A 50 -33.55 2.39 11.07
N LEU A 51 -34.23 2.68 12.18
CA LEU A 51 -33.94 2.07 13.48
C LEU A 51 -34.22 0.55 13.50
N GLU A 52 -35.31 0.12 12.86
CA GLU A 52 -35.74 -1.28 12.81
C GLU A 52 -34.68 -2.17 12.14
N ASN A 53 -34.19 -1.74 10.98
CA ASN A 53 -33.20 -2.48 10.20
C ASN A 53 -31.74 -2.14 10.58
N LYS A 54 -31.53 -1.11 11.41
CA LYS A 54 -30.23 -0.54 11.78
C LYS A 54 -29.37 -0.21 10.55
N VAL A 55 -29.97 0.43 9.54
CA VAL A 55 -29.28 0.80 8.28
C VAL A 55 -29.52 2.26 7.94
N VAL A 56 -28.58 2.86 7.21
CA VAL A 56 -28.78 4.20 6.63
C VAL A 56 -29.31 4.05 5.22
N VAL A 57 -30.41 4.75 4.96
CA VAL A 57 -31.17 4.68 3.71
C VAL A 57 -31.30 6.05 3.06
N GLY A 58 -31.39 6.06 1.73
CA GLY A 58 -31.79 7.23 0.95
C GLY A 58 -33.26 7.11 0.54
N LEU A 59 -34.06 8.11 0.85
CA LEU A 59 -35.49 8.15 0.52
C LEU A 59 -35.68 8.55 -0.93
N LEU A 60 -36.39 7.72 -1.70
CA LEU A 60 -36.73 8.04 -3.10
C LEU A 60 -38.04 8.81 -3.22
N THR A 61 -38.94 8.64 -2.25
CA THR A 61 -40.25 9.30 -2.20
C THR A 61 -40.41 10.05 -0.88
N LYS A 62 -41.20 11.13 -0.88
CA LYS A 62 -41.53 11.89 0.34
C LYS A 62 -42.28 11.05 1.39
N ALA A 63 -43.01 10.04 0.95
CA ALA A 63 -43.77 9.15 1.83
C ALA A 63 -42.94 8.01 2.45
N ALA A 64 -41.63 7.96 2.17
CA ALA A 64 -40.71 6.91 2.64
C ALA A 64 -41.16 5.46 2.33
N THR A 65 -42.02 5.29 1.32
CA THR A 65 -42.51 3.97 0.88
C THR A 65 -41.42 3.15 0.23
N THR A 66 -40.48 3.82 -0.45
CA THR A 66 -39.36 3.18 -1.12
C THR A 66 -38.07 3.88 -0.73
N CYS A 67 -37.24 3.18 0.05
CA CYS A 67 -35.94 3.65 0.49
C CYS A 67 -34.84 2.73 -0.04
N GLN A 68 -33.74 3.28 -0.53
CA GLN A 68 -32.57 2.52 -0.96
C GLN A 68 -31.58 2.41 0.18
N VAL A 69 -31.10 1.20 0.49
CA VAL A 69 -30.08 1.00 1.53
C VAL A 69 -28.72 1.49 1.04
N LEU A 70 -28.16 2.49 1.72
CA LEU A 70 -26.86 3.09 1.37
C LEU A 70 -25.71 2.52 2.20
N VAL A 71 -25.95 2.32 3.51
CA VAL A 71 -24.96 1.81 4.44
C VAL A 71 -25.59 0.78 5.35
N THR A 72 -24.92 -0.36 5.48
CA THR A 72 -25.32 -1.48 6.33
C THR A 72 -25.09 -1.18 7.82
N GLN A 73 -25.60 -2.04 8.69
CA GLN A 73 -25.43 -1.95 10.15
C GLN A 73 -23.97 -1.90 10.63
N THR A 74 -23.02 -2.38 9.81
CA THR A 74 -21.58 -2.38 10.14
C THR A 74 -20.86 -1.13 9.64
N GLY A 75 -21.59 -0.12 9.13
CA GLY A 75 -21.01 1.06 8.53
C GLY A 75 -20.28 0.77 7.21
N GLN A 76 -20.61 -0.33 6.53
CA GLN A 76 -20.10 -0.62 5.18
C GLN A 76 -21.10 -0.16 4.13
N PRO A 77 -20.66 0.57 3.07
CA PRO A 77 -21.52 0.89 1.94
C PRO A 77 -22.11 -0.38 1.32
N THR A 78 -23.37 -0.33 0.92
CA THR A 78 -23.99 -1.44 0.19
C THR A 78 -23.27 -1.62 -1.15
N SER A 79 -22.99 -2.87 -1.55
CA SER A 79 -22.47 -3.17 -2.88
C SER A 79 -23.47 -2.76 -3.97
N SER A 80 -23.06 -2.76 -5.24
CA SER A 80 -23.83 -2.27 -6.40
C SER A 80 -25.26 -2.83 -6.55
N VAL A 81 -25.61 -3.87 -5.81
CA VAL A 81 -26.96 -4.43 -5.76
C VAL A 81 -27.88 -3.50 -4.97
N ARG A 82 -28.85 -2.90 -5.66
CA ARG A 82 -29.86 -2.02 -5.05
C ARG A 82 -30.78 -2.84 -4.14
N ARG A 83 -30.62 -2.69 -2.82
CA ARG A 83 -31.55 -3.22 -1.82
C ARG A 83 -32.52 -2.12 -1.42
N PHE A 84 -33.81 -2.44 -1.44
CA PHE A 84 -34.88 -1.51 -1.05
C PHE A 84 -35.54 -1.95 0.26
N VAL A 85 -35.93 -0.98 1.07
CA VAL A 85 -36.68 -1.17 2.32
C VAL A 85 -37.76 -0.09 2.44
N SER A 86 -38.83 -0.38 3.18
CA SER A 86 -39.83 0.63 3.57
C SER A 86 -39.41 1.24 4.91
N CYS A 87 -39.57 2.55 5.07
CA CYS A 87 -39.32 3.26 6.33
C CYS A 87 -40.54 4.07 6.77
N LYS A 88 -41.73 3.68 6.32
CA LYS A 88 -42.98 4.40 6.56
C LYS A 88 -43.26 4.63 8.05
N ASP A 89 -42.90 3.67 8.89
CA ASP A 89 -43.20 3.72 10.33
C ASP A 89 -42.16 4.49 11.15
N THR A 90 -40.96 4.74 10.59
CA THR A 90 -39.86 5.42 11.30
C THR A 90 -39.58 6.82 10.77
N TYR A 91 -40.14 7.20 9.63
CA TYR A 91 -39.93 8.48 8.98
C TYR A 91 -41.17 9.36 9.06
N ASP A 92 -41.06 10.50 9.74
CA ASP A 92 -42.08 11.55 9.71
C ASP A 92 -41.67 12.66 8.71
N PRO A 93 -42.39 12.82 7.58
CA PRO A 93 -42.11 13.88 6.62
C PRO A 93 -42.36 15.29 7.16
N ASN A 94 -43.16 15.44 8.23
CA ASN A 94 -43.53 16.73 8.80
C ASN A 94 -42.50 17.26 9.80
N ASP A 95 -41.64 16.40 10.33
CA ASP A 95 -40.51 16.79 11.21
C ASP A 95 -39.39 17.54 10.45
N ASN A 96 -39.60 17.80 9.16
CA ASN A 96 -38.78 18.67 8.32
C ASN A 96 -39.10 20.17 8.47
N SER A 97 -39.90 20.58 9.46
CA SER A 97 -40.14 22.00 9.72
C SER A 97 -38.85 22.69 10.15
N ASN A 98 -38.33 23.52 9.24
CA ASN A 98 -37.18 24.42 9.38
C ASN A 98 -37.08 25.07 10.77
N ASN A 99 -36.28 24.48 11.67
CA ASN A 99 -35.60 25.25 12.71
C ASN A 99 -34.31 25.83 12.10
N ASN A 100 -34.46 26.77 11.17
CA ASN A 100 -33.37 27.59 10.66
C ASN A 100 -33.21 28.81 11.58
N ASN A 101 -32.70 28.62 12.81
CA ASN A 101 -32.42 29.75 13.69
C ASN A 101 -31.08 29.71 14.43
N ASP A 102 -30.12 28.89 13.99
CA ASP A 102 -28.77 28.92 14.55
C ASP A 102 -27.80 29.59 13.59
N ASN A 103 -27.60 30.86 13.91
CA ASN A 103 -26.70 31.82 13.33
C ASN A 103 -25.32 31.69 14.00
N ASP A 104 -24.61 30.57 13.78
CA ASP A 104 -23.26 30.38 14.31
C ASP A 104 -22.20 30.56 13.22
N ASN A 105 -21.68 31.79 13.19
CA ASN A 105 -20.44 32.19 12.56
C ASN A 105 -19.26 31.43 13.20
N ASN A 106 -18.63 30.52 12.45
CA ASN A 106 -17.27 30.08 12.76
C ASN A 106 -16.38 30.19 11.51
N ASN A 107 -15.74 31.35 11.41
CA ASN A 107 -14.60 31.64 10.56
C ASN A 107 -13.41 30.74 10.94
N ILE A 108 -13.07 29.78 10.09
CA ILE A 108 -11.73 29.16 10.12
C ILE A 108 -11.23 29.00 8.68
N SER A 109 -10.16 29.73 8.37
CA SER A 109 -9.23 29.54 7.25
C SER A 109 -7.93 30.24 7.65
N PRO A 110 -6.77 29.96 7.03
CA PRO A 110 -6.33 28.79 6.26
C PRO A 110 -4.95 28.27 6.74
N ALA A 111 -4.50 27.09 6.27
CA ALA A 111 -3.09 26.69 6.37
C ALA A 111 -2.52 26.39 4.98
N THR A 112 -1.88 27.40 4.43
CA THR A 112 -1.00 27.34 3.26
C THR A 112 0.30 26.65 3.66
N ILE A 113 0.62 25.52 3.04
CA ILE A 113 1.96 24.92 3.14
C ILE A 113 2.70 25.21 1.83
N THR A 114 3.48 26.27 1.88
CA THR A 114 4.57 26.58 0.95
C THR A 114 5.80 25.81 1.40
N THR A 115 6.46 25.06 0.52
CA THR A 115 7.83 24.57 0.79
C THR A 115 8.69 24.69 -0.46
N SER A 116 9.57 25.69 -0.37
CA SER A 116 10.83 26.00 -1.06
C SER A 116 11.76 24.79 -1.27
N ASN A 117 12.31 24.58 -2.47
CA ASN A 117 13.61 25.04 -3.00
C ASN A 117 14.88 24.31 -2.50
N ASN A 118 15.78 24.09 -3.48
CA ASN A 118 17.23 23.81 -3.40
C ASN A 118 17.58 22.35 -3.00
N THR A 119 18.62 21.69 -3.52
CA THR A 119 19.92 22.17 -4.01
C THR A 119 20.59 21.08 -4.87
N ALA A 120 21.56 21.50 -5.66
CA ALA A 120 22.49 20.70 -6.45
C ALA A 120 23.12 19.52 -5.69
N ASP A 121 23.51 18.46 -6.41
CA ASP A 121 24.94 18.17 -6.46
C ASP A 121 25.37 17.42 -7.73
N ARG A 122 26.39 17.99 -8.37
CA ARG A 122 27.19 17.38 -9.44
C ARG A 122 28.20 16.49 -8.74
N PHE A 123 28.32 15.23 -9.13
CA PHE A 123 29.60 14.53 -8.95
C PHE A 123 30.04 13.80 -10.21
N THR A 124 31.12 14.36 -10.75
CA THR A 124 31.94 13.97 -11.87
C THR A 124 32.72 12.71 -11.51
N GLN A 125 32.64 11.65 -12.31
CA GLN A 125 33.50 10.47 -12.16
C GLN A 125 34.42 10.34 -13.39
N HIS A 126 35.57 11.00 -13.31
CA HIS A 126 36.70 10.76 -14.21
C HIS A 126 37.41 9.47 -13.77
N ARG A 127 37.25 8.39 -14.53
CA ARG A 127 38.03 7.16 -14.40
C ARG A 127 39.26 7.26 -15.29
N ARG A 128 40.41 7.65 -14.72
CA ARG A 128 41.72 7.56 -15.37
C ARG A 128 42.20 6.11 -15.36
N VAL A 129 42.56 5.64 -16.55
CA VAL A 129 43.29 4.39 -16.81
C VAL A 129 44.79 4.74 -16.76
N HIS A 130 45.51 4.17 -15.80
CA HIS A 130 46.98 4.03 -15.82
C HIS A 130 47.21 2.52 -15.75
N GLN A 131 47.36 1.82 -16.88
CA GLN A 131 48.55 1.68 -17.72
C GLN A 131 49.74 1.11 -16.94
N SER A 132 49.90 -0.20 -17.18
CA SER A 132 50.87 -1.13 -16.63
C SER A 132 52.31 -0.65 -16.80
N SER A 133 53.06 -0.64 -15.70
CA SER A 133 54.51 -0.60 -15.70
C SER A 133 55.05 -2.02 -15.61
N ASN A 134 55.75 -2.43 -16.67
CA ASN A 134 56.55 -3.65 -16.71
C ASN A 134 57.61 -3.61 -15.61
N THR A 135 57.60 -4.60 -14.73
CA THR A 135 58.70 -4.85 -13.79
C THR A 135 59.61 -5.90 -14.40
N THR A 136 60.78 -5.44 -14.84
CA THR A 136 61.93 -6.25 -15.21
C THR A 136 62.40 -7.05 -13.99
N SER A 137 62.40 -8.37 -14.14
CA SER A 137 62.99 -9.31 -13.19
C SER A 137 64.51 -9.17 -13.20
N ALA A 138 65.07 -8.55 -12.18
CA ALA A 138 66.48 -8.69 -11.83
C ALA A 138 66.59 -9.81 -10.78
N ASN A 139 67.09 -10.98 -11.20
CA ASN A 139 67.49 -12.07 -10.31
C ASN A 139 68.69 -11.61 -9.48
N HIS A 140 68.41 -10.99 -8.34
CA HIS A 140 69.40 -10.72 -7.32
C HIS A 140 69.45 -11.95 -6.39
N ASN A 141 70.40 -12.86 -6.63
CA ASN A 141 70.71 -13.96 -5.72
C ASN A 141 71.43 -13.38 -4.50
N THR A 142 70.70 -12.71 -3.62
CA THR A 142 71.19 -12.27 -2.31
C THR A 142 71.25 -13.49 -1.43
N THR A 143 72.45 -14.01 -1.20
CA THR A 143 72.70 -15.09 -0.23
C THR A 143 72.36 -14.54 1.15
N LEU A 144 71.14 -14.83 1.64
CA LEU A 144 70.62 -14.37 2.92
C LEU A 144 71.57 -14.79 4.05
N SER A 145 72.00 -13.81 4.85
CA SER A 145 72.76 -14.07 6.07
C SER A 145 71.94 -15.00 6.97
N PRO A 146 72.56 -15.95 7.68
CA PRO A 146 71.85 -16.86 8.59
C PRO A 146 71.01 -16.12 9.64
N GLU A 147 71.37 -14.89 9.99
CA GLU A 147 70.61 -14.02 10.91
C GLU A 147 69.28 -13.53 10.29
N ASP A 148 69.27 -13.20 9.00
CA ASP A 148 68.06 -12.77 8.28
C ASP A 148 67.05 -13.93 8.17
N ASN A 149 67.54 -15.15 7.96
CA ASN A 149 66.71 -16.35 7.90
C ASN A 149 65.99 -16.62 9.24
N GLN A 150 66.63 -16.32 10.37
CA GLN A 150 66.02 -16.45 11.68
C GLN A 150 64.91 -15.41 11.91
N MET A 151 65.12 -14.17 11.43
CA MET A 151 64.09 -13.13 11.50
C MET A 151 62.88 -13.49 10.63
N ILE A 152 63.10 -13.95 9.39
CA ILE A 152 62.03 -14.37 8.48
C ILE A 152 61.19 -15.48 9.10
N LEU A 153 61.82 -16.46 9.74
CA LEU A 153 61.11 -17.57 10.38
C LEU A 153 60.26 -17.09 11.56
N ARG A 154 60.77 -16.15 12.38
CA ARG A 154 60.01 -15.55 13.48
C ARG A 154 58.79 -14.76 12.99
N TYR A 155 58.95 -13.95 11.93
CA TYR A 155 57.83 -13.24 11.33
C TYR A 155 56.84 -14.20 10.68
N GLY A 156 57.31 -15.26 10.02
CA GLY A 156 56.46 -16.30 9.45
C GLY A 156 55.55 -16.96 10.49
N VAL A 157 56.11 -17.35 11.64
CA VAL A 157 55.33 -17.93 12.75
C VAL A 157 54.32 -16.91 13.32
N MET A 158 54.72 -15.66 13.48
CA MET A 158 53.83 -14.59 13.96
C MET A 158 52.64 -14.37 13.02
N VAL A 159 52.88 -14.36 11.70
CA VAL A 159 51.83 -14.21 10.69
C VAL A 159 50.88 -15.42 10.70
N VAL A 160 51.40 -16.64 10.83
CA VAL A 160 50.56 -17.86 10.93
C VAL A 160 49.68 -17.81 12.18
N LEU A 161 50.23 -17.46 13.35
CA LEU A 161 49.46 -17.33 14.58
C LEU A 161 48.39 -16.24 14.47
N ALA A 162 48.75 -15.06 13.95
CA ALA A 162 47.79 -13.99 13.70
C ALA A 162 46.66 -14.43 12.75
N SER A 163 46.97 -15.20 11.70
CA SER A 163 45.98 -15.73 10.77
C SER A 163 45.01 -16.71 11.43
N ILE A 164 45.51 -17.57 12.32
CA ILE A 164 44.68 -18.51 13.09
C ILE A 164 43.73 -17.75 14.02
N VAL A 165 44.24 -16.75 14.75
CA VAL A 165 43.42 -15.91 15.64
C VAL A 165 42.35 -15.14 14.87
N LEU A 166 42.72 -14.51 13.75
CA LEU A 166 41.78 -13.78 12.91
C LEU A 166 40.67 -14.70 12.35
N ARG A 167 41.03 -15.92 11.94
CA ARG A 167 40.06 -16.93 11.50
C ARG A 167 39.13 -17.38 12.62
N ALA A 168 39.64 -17.55 13.85
CA ALA A 168 38.81 -17.88 15.00
C ALA A 168 37.83 -16.73 15.34
N MET A 169 38.30 -15.48 15.28
CA MET A 169 37.47 -14.29 15.51
C MET A 169 36.40 -14.10 14.43
N SER A 170 36.72 -14.33 13.15
CA SER A 170 35.73 -14.22 12.08
C SER A 170 34.68 -15.33 12.19
N SER A 171 35.09 -16.55 12.53
CA SER A 171 34.17 -17.66 12.78
C SER A 171 33.23 -17.39 13.94
N SER A 172 33.73 -16.84 15.06
CA SER A 172 32.90 -16.52 16.22
C SER A 172 31.95 -15.35 15.93
N MET A 173 32.39 -14.33 15.19
CA MET A 173 31.54 -13.21 14.79
C MET A 173 30.37 -13.66 13.90
N VAL A 174 30.62 -14.54 12.93
CA VAL A 174 29.55 -15.11 12.09
C VAL A 174 28.56 -15.91 12.94
N LEU A 175 29.06 -16.69 13.91
CA LEU A 175 28.21 -17.43 14.84
C LEU A 175 27.32 -16.47 15.65
N VAL A 176 27.88 -15.41 16.23
CA VAL A 176 27.10 -14.42 16.99
C VAL A 176 26.05 -13.73 16.11
N ILE A 177 26.40 -13.32 14.89
CA ILE A 177 25.44 -12.72 13.95
C ILE A 177 24.33 -13.71 13.59
N TYR A 178 24.64 -14.99 13.44
CA TYR A 178 23.63 -15.99 13.14
C TYR A 178 22.71 -16.25 14.34
N PHE A 179 23.28 -16.48 15.53
CA PHE A 179 22.51 -16.83 16.73
C PHE A 179 21.77 -15.64 17.35
N VAL A 180 22.26 -14.42 17.20
CA VAL A 180 21.62 -13.22 17.76
C VAL A 180 20.92 -12.41 16.66
N GLY A 181 21.58 -12.20 15.53
CA GLY A 181 21.04 -11.40 14.44
C GLY A 181 19.84 -12.05 13.76
N LEU A 182 19.86 -13.36 13.49
CA LEU A 182 18.74 -14.03 12.82
C LEU A 182 17.45 -13.98 13.68
N PRO A 183 17.45 -14.29 14.99
CA PRO A 183 16.27 -14.10 15.83
C PRO A 183 15.79 -12.66 15.89
N LEU A 184 16.70 -11.68 15.96
CA LEU A 184 16.32 -10.26 15.96
C LEU A 184 15.67 -9.84 14.64
N VAL A 185 16.23 -10.25 13.50
CA VAL A 185 15.64 -10.00 12.18
C VAL A 185 14.29 -10.70 12.04
N TYR A 186 14.14 -11.91 12.58
CA TYR A 186 12.89 -12.65 12.57
C TYR A 186 11.81 -11.95 13.42
N VAL A 187 12.13 -11.53 14.64
CA VAL A 187 11.22 -10.76 15.50
C VAL A 187 10.85 -9.42 14.84
N TYR A 188 11.81 -8.75 14.22
CA TYR A 188 11.56 -7.52 13.48
C TYR A 188 10.63 -7.76 12.28
N ALA A 189 10.84 -8.85 11.52
CA ALA A 189 9.96 -9.24 10.42
C ALA A 189 8.54 -9.57 10.90
N LEU A 190 8.38 -10.25 12.04
CA LEU A 190 7.08 -10.49 12.67
C LEU A 190 6.35 -9.19 13.02
N GLN A 191 7.05 -8.23 13.64
CA GLN A 191 6.47 -6.95 14.05
C GLN A 191 6.09 -6.06 12.87
N THR A 192 6.83 -6.18 11.78
CA THR A 192 6.63 -5.34 10.60
C THR A 192 5.81 -6.03 9.51
N CYS A 193 5.44 -7.30 9.64
CA CYS A 193 4.65 -7.97 8.61
C CYS A 193 3.31 -7.23 8.39
N PRO A 194 3.00 -6.80 7.14
CA PRO A 194 1.75 -6.10 6.88
C PRO A 194 0.55 -7.05 7.16
N PRO A 195 -0.52 -6.58 7.83
CA PRO A 195 -1.67 -7.42 8.09
C PRO A 195 -2.41 -7.72 6.79
N ALA A 196 -2.96 -8.93 6.67
CA ALA A 196 -3.67 -9.42 5.48
C ALA A 196 -4.77 -8.46 4.98
N SER A 197 -5.46 -7.78 5.90
CA SER A 197 -6.50 -6.79 5.60
C SER A 197 -6.00 -5.53 4.86
N THR A 198 -4.69 -5.27 4.84
CA THR A 198 -4.11 -4.14 4.11
C THR A 198 -3.85 -4.45 2.64
N PHE A 199 -3.91 -5.72 2.25
CA PHE A 199 -3.74 -6.11 0.86
C PHE A 199 -5.03 -5.84 0.08
N ASP A 200 -4.98 -4.86 -0.81
CA ASP A 200 -6.04 -4.57 -1.76
C ASP A 200 -5.61 -5.08 -3.14
N ALA A 201 -6.07 -6.28 -3.50
CA ALA A 201 -5.71 -6.97 -4.74
C ALA A 201 -5.91 -6.08 -5.97
N LYS A 202 -7.01 -5.32 -6.02
CA LYS A 202 -7.33 -4.44 -7.15
C LYS A 202 -6.34 -3.29 -7.24
N LYS A 203 -6.01 -2.68 -6.10
CA LYS A 203 -5.03 -1.58 -6.03
C LYS A 203 -3.62 -2.05 -6.39
N GLU A 204 -3.19 -3.20 -5.89
CA GLU A 204 -1.86 -3.74 -6.17
C GLU A 204 -1.73 -4.21 -7.62
N LEU A 205 -2.74 -4.91 -8.16
CA LEU A 205 -2.78 -5.28 -9.58
C LEU A 205 -2.69 -4.05 -10.48
N LYS A 206 -3.40 -2.97 -10.14
CA LYS A 206 -3.32 -1.70 -10.85
C LYS A 206 -1.91 -1.09 -10.81
N ARG A 207 -1.16 -1.23 -9.72
CA ARG A 207 0.25 -0.78 -9.65
C ARG A 207 1.16 -1.62 -10.52
N VAL A 208 0.95 -2.93 -10.57
CA VAL A 208 1.67 -3.85 -11.46
C VAL A 208 1.43 -3.48 -12.92
N LEU A 209 0.17 -3.30 -13.34
CA LEU A 209 -0.18 -2.93 -14.72
C LEU A 209 0.32 -1.54 -15.12
N ARG A 210 0.57 -0.66 -14.16
CA ARG A 210 1.23 0.64 -14.39
C ARG A 210 2.76 0.54 -14.54
N GLY A 211 3.34 -0.65 -14.36
CA GLY A 211 4.78 -0.85 -14.38
C GLY A 211 5.51 -0.22 -13.19
N HIS A 212 4.84 -0.02 -12.04
CA HIS A 212 5.45 0.64 -10.88
C HIS A 212 6.65 -0.15 -10.31
N HIS A 213 6.62 -1.48 -10.47
CA HIS A 213 7.67 -2.38 -10.00
C HIS A 213 8.82 -2.56 -11.01
N LEU A 214 8.70 -2.00 -12.23
CA LEU A 214 9.75 -2.12 -13.24
C LEU A 214 10.89 -1.11 -12.99
N PRO A 215 12.15 -1.50 -13.20
CA PRO A 215 13.28 -0.59 -13.08
C PRO A 215 13.17 0.54 -14.12
N GLN A 216 13.76 1.71 -13.83
CA GLN A 216 13.63 2.91 -14.67
C GLN A 216 14.09 2.71 -16.12
N GLY A 217 14.96 1.73 -16.39
CA GLY A 217 15.45 1.39 -17.72
C GLY A 217 14.67 0.32 -18.48
N HIS A 218 13.60 -0.26 -17.92
CA HIS A 218 12.90 -1.37 -18.56
C HIS A 218 12.19 -0.91 -19.87
N PRO A 219 12.27 -1.68 -20.98
CA PRO A 219 11.64 -1.29 -22.24
C PRO A 219 10.12 -1.14 -22.14
N GLU A 220 9.47 -1.92 -21.27
CA GLU A 220 8.02 -1.85 -21.05
C GLU A 220 7.58 -0.74 -20.09
N LYS A 221 8.53 -0.01 -19.47
CA LYS A 221 8.17 1.09 -18.59
C LYS A 221 7.82 2.33 -19.43
N PRO A 222 6.60 2.90 -19.29
CA PRO A 222 6.22 4.07 -20.06
C PRO A 222 7.18 5.22 -19.79
N LYS A 223 7.73 5.80 -20.86
CA LYS A 223 8.59 6.99 -20.79
C LYS A 223 7.79 8.21 -21.24
N GLY A 224 7.76 9.23 -20.40
CA GLY A 224 7.09 10.50 -20.69
C GLY A 224 5.63 10.54 -20.22
N PHE A 225 5.14 11.76 -20.05
CA PHE A 225 3.85 12.06 -19.41
C PHE A 225 2.64 11.43 -20.13
N LEU A 226 2.61 11.47 -21.46
CA LEU A 226 1.50 10.90 -22.23
C LEU A 226 1.45 9.37 -22.14
N ALA A 227 2.61 8.71 -22.21
CA ALA A 227 2.70 7.27 -22.02
C ALA A 227 2.29 6.86 -20.60
N GLU A 228 2.66 7.64 -19.59
CA GLU A 228 2.20 7.43 -18.21
C GLU A 228 0.69 7.61 -18.06
N MET A 229 0.08 8.60 -18.71
CA MET A 229 -1.37 8.76 -18.68
C MET A 229 -2.09 7.62 -19.39
N ALA A 230 -1.65 7.27 -20.59
CA ALA A 230 -2.21 6.17 -21.36
C ALA A 230 -2.14 4.85 -20.59
N THR A 231 -1.00 4.54 -19.98
CA THR A 231 -0.83 3.34 -19.15
C THR A 231 -1.67 3.39 -17.88
N ARG A 232 -1.87 4.56 -17.24
CA ARG A 232 -2.78 4.68 -16.08
C ARG A 232 -4.23 4.40 -16.45
N VAL A 233 -4.70 4.88 -17.60
CA VAL A 233 -6.05 4.65 -18.09
C VAL A 233 -6.21 3.20 -18.51
N ALA A 234 -5.31 2.68 -19.34
CA ALA A 234 -5.29 1.28 -19.77
C ALA A 234 -5.27 0.34 -18.56
N ALA A 235 -4.35 0.55 -17.61
CA ALA A 235 -4.30 -0.24 -16.38
C ALA A 235 -5.61 -0.17 -15.58
N SER A 236 -6.29 0.97 -15.54
CA SER A 236 -7.58 1.08 -14.85
C SER A 236 -8.64 0.23 -15.54
N VAL A 237 -8.80 0.38 -16.86
CA VAL A 237 -9.80 -0.36 -17.64
C VAL A 237 -9.51 -1.86 -17.63
N THR A 238 -8.25 -2.26 -17.85
CA THR A 238 -7.82 -3.65 -17.81
C THR A 238 -8.02 -4.25 -16.43
N THR A 239 -7.75 -3.51 -15.35
CA THR A 239 -8.01 -4.01 -13.98
C THR A 239 -9.50 -4.25 -13.75
N GLU A 240 -10.37 -3.30 -14.11
CA GLU A 240 -11.81 -3.47 -13.96
C GLU A 240 -12.31 -4.67 -14.77
N LEU A 241 -11.92 -4.76 -16.05
CA LEU A 241 -12.35 -5.84 -16.94
C LEU A 241 -11.83 -7.21 -16.47
N ALA A 242 -10.58 -7.28 -16.02
CA ALA A 242 -9.97 -8.51 -15.52
C ALA A 242 -10.61 -8.97 -14.20
N THR A 243 -10.97 -8.03 -13.32
CA THR A 243 -11.55 -8.34 -12.00
C THR A 243 -13.08 -8.48 -12.02
N MET A 244 -13.76 -8.05 -13.09
CA MET A 244 -15.23 -8.08 -13.20
C MET A 244 -15.83 -9.49 -13.00
N PRO A 245 -15.26 -10.57 -13.57
CA PRO A 245 -15.83 -11.91 -13.42
C PRO A 245 -15.39 -12.61 -12.12
N GLY A 246 -14.71 -11.88 -11.23
CA GLY A 246 -14.12 -12.37 -10.00
C GLY A 246 -12.63 -12.66 -10.13
N TYR A 247 -11.95 -12.57 -8.99
CA TYR A 247 -10.56 -12.98 -8.82
C TYR A 247 -10.45 -13.76 -7.51
N GLN A 248 -9.51 -14.68 -7.44
CA GLN A 248 -9.26 -15.45 -6.22
C GLN A 248 -7.98 -14.94 -5.57
N VAL A 249 -8.07 -14.61 -4.28
CA VAL A 249 -6.92 -14.22 -3.46
C VAL A 249 -6.68 -15.32 -2.46
N SER A 250 -5.52 -15.98 -2.56
CA SER A 250 -5.03 -16.89 -1.53
C SER A 250 -3.88 -16.22 -0.79
N MET A 251 -3.89 -16.29 0.54
CA MET A 251 -2.83 -15.72 1.37
C MET A 251 -2.22 -16.84 2.21
N LEU A 252 -0.92 -17.06 2.05
CA LEU A 252 -0.17 -18.09 2.76
C LEU A 252 0.82 -17.43 3.73
N PRO A 253 0.56 -17.45 5.04
CA PRO A 253 1.49 -16.94 6.03
C PRO A 253 2.66 -17.91 6.25
N PHE A 254 3.88 -17.40 6.21
CA PHE A 254 5.12 -18.11 6.51
C PHE A 254 5.63 -17.70 7.90
N GLY A 255 5.24 -18.48 8.90
CA GLY A 255 5.63 -18.23 10.30
C GLY A 255 5.15 -16.89 10.87
N GLY A 256 4.23 -16.19 10.18
CA GLY A 256 3.76 -14.85 10.54
C GLY A 256 4.72 -13.70 10.18
N ALA A 257 5.97 -14.00 9.79
CA ALA A 257 6.97 -12.99 9.44
C ALA A 257 6.82 -12.49 7.99
N VAL A 258 6.26 -13.35 7.14
CA VAL A 258 6.07 -13.10 5.72
C VAL A 258 4.71 -13.64 5.29
N ILE A 259 4.01 -12.95 4.40
CA ILE A 259 2.78 -13.44 3.79
C ILE A 259 2.97 -13.48 2.28
N LEU A 260 2.84 -14.66 1.67
CA LEU A 260 2.75 -14.76 0.22
C LEU A 260 1.29 -14.63 -0.20
N VAL A 261 1.02 -13.71 -1.11
CA VAL A 261 -0.30 -13.55 -1.71
C VAL A 261 -0.24 -14.06 -3.13
N ASP A 262 -1.17 -14.94 -3.44
CA ASP A 262 -1.42 -15.50 -4.75
C ASP A 262 -2.76 -14.97 -5.28
N LEU A 263 -2.70 -14.21 -6.38
CA LEU A 263 -3.87 -13.66 -7.07
C LEU A 263 -4.06 -14.38 -8.38
N VAL A 264 -5.16 -15.12 -8.50
CA VAL A 264 -5.56 -15.77 -9.75
C VAL A 264 -6.62 -14.91 -10.42
N ILE A 265 -6.39 -14.61 -11.70
CA ILE A 265 -7.30 -13.87 -12.57
C ILE A 265 -7.69 -14.82 -13.72
N PRO A 266 -8.77 -15.60 -13.59
CA PRO A 266 -9.14 -16.62 -14.57
C PRO A 266 -9.35 -16.05 -15.98
N THR A 267 -9.87 -14.83 -16.05
CA THR A 267 -10.28 -14.14 -17.28
C THR A 267 -9.11 -13.67 -18.13
N ALA A 268 -8.01 -13.29 -17.48
CA ALA A 268 -6.76 -12.93 -18.13
C ALA A 268 -5.83 -14.13 -18.33
N ASN A 269 -6.19 -15.30 -17.79
CA ASN A 269 -5.33 -16.47 -17.69
C ASN A 269 -3.96 -16.14 -17.05
N THR A 270 -3.97 -15.27 -16.03
CA THR A 270 -2.76 -14.85 -15.31
C THR A 270 -2.85 -15.13 -13.81
N GLN A 271 -1.69 -15.37 -13.23
CA GLN A 271 -1.48 -15.53 -11.81
C GLN A 271 -0.36 -14.61 -11.36
N HIS A 272 -0.57 -13.88 -10.27
CA HIS A 272 0.35 -12.87 -9.78
C HIS A 272 0.70 -13.12 -8.32
N TYR A 273 1.97 -12.92 -7.96
CA TYR A 273 2.49 -13.18 -6.62
C TYR A 273 3.01 -11.92 -5.95
N TRP A 274 2.62 -11.71 -4.70
CA TRP A 274 3.18 -10.66 -3.83
C TRP A 274 3.73 -11.26 -2.54
N LEU A 275 4.77 -10.62 -2.01
CA LEU A 275 5.35 -10.91 -0.73
C LEU A 275 5.09 -9.73 0.22
N GLY A 276 4.36 -9.96 1.31
CA GLY A 276 4.20 -9.04 2.41
C GLY A 276 5.32 -9.24 3.42
N ALA A 277 6.21 -8.26 3.55
CA ALA A 277 7.29 -8.25 4.54
C ALA A 277 7.68 -6.79 4.85
N PHE A 278 8.20 -6.52 6.05
CA PHE A 278 8.74 -5.19 6.40
C PHE A 278 7.78 -4.01 6.13
N GLY A 279 6.49 -4.22 6.39
CA GLY A 279 5.42 -3.22 6.32
C GLY A 279 4.94 -2.93 4.90
N LYS A 280 5.39 -3.69 3.91
CA LYS A 280 5.14 -3.42 2.49
C LYS A 280 4.78 -4.68 1.72
N TRP A 281 3.99 -4.49 0.67
CA TRP A 281 3.69 -5.52 -0.32
C TRP A 281 4.64 -5.36 -1.51
N HIS A 282 5.41 -6.42 -1.78
CA HIS A 282 6.38 -6.48 -2.85
C HIS A 282 5.88 -7.42 -3.93
N TYR A 283 5.70 -6.91 -5.15
CA TYR A 283 5.41 -7.78 -6.30
C TYR A 283 6.63 -8.65 -6.60
N VAL A 284 6.41 -9.97 -6.77
CA VAL A 284 7.50 -10.93 -7.03
C VAL A 284 7.54 -11.27 -8.52
N TYR A 285 6.47 -11.88 -9.05
CA TYR A 285 6.38 -12.26 -10.45
C TYR A 285 4.95 -12.57 -10.88
N SER A 286 4.75 -12.76 -12.19
CA SER A 286 3.53 -13.30 -12.79
C SER A 286 3.82 -14.56 -13.60
N ARG A 287 2.82 -15.42 -13.74
CA ARG A 287 2.85 -16.55 -14.66
C ARG A 287 1.51 -16.72 -15.36
N LYS A 288 1.50 -17.48 -16.46
CA LYS A 288 0.25 -17.94 -17.07
C LYS A 288 -0.44 -18.91 -16.13
N TYR A 289 -1.73 -18.73 -15.93
CA TYR A 289 -2.55 -19.67 -15.20
C TYR A 289 -2.71 -20.95 -16.03
N GLN A 290 -2.58 -22.11 -15.39
CA GLN A 290 -2.84 -23.41 -16.00
C GLN A 290 -4.00 -24.01 -15.22
N SER A 291 -5.17 -24.13 -15.86
CA SER A 291 -6.29 -24.87 -15.29
C SER A 291 -5.92 -26.35 -15.30
N SER A 292 -5.57 -26.89 -14.13
CA SER A 292 -5.44 -28.32 -13.89
C SER A 292 -6.81 -28.99 -13.90
#